data_AF-S6TXK4-F1
#
_entry.id   AF-S6TXK4-F1
#
_cell.length_a   1.000
_cell.length_b   1.000
_cell.length_c   1.000
_cell.angle_alpha   90.00
_cell.angle_beta   90.00
_cell.angle_gamma   90.00
#
_symmetry.space_group_name_H-M   'P 1'
#
loop_
_entity.id
_entity.type
_entity.pdbx_description
1 polymer ?
#
loop_
_entity_poly.entity_id
_entity_poly.type
_entity_poly.pdbx_seq_one_letter_code
_entity_poly.pdbx_strand_id
1 'polypeptide(L)' 'MSKTIADHLAQTLAAAGVSHIWGVSGDSLNGLTDSLQRIDSINWMHTRHEEV' A
#
# COMPACT_ATOMS: atom_id res chain seq x y z
N MET A 1 -9.78 -16.00 0.85
CA MET A 1 -9.61 -15.28 -0.42
C MET A 1 -8.29 -15.68 -1.06
N SER A 2 -8.21 -15.72 -2.39
CA SER A 2 -6.94 -15.93 -3.09
C SER A 2 -6.03 -14.73 -2.85
N LYS A 3 -4.75 -15.00 -2.62
CA LYS A 3 -3.73 -13.95 -2.42
C LYS A 3 -3.52 -13.21 -3.74
N THR A 4 -3.69 -11.90 -3.74
CA THR A 4 -3.46 -11.06 -4.92
C THR A 4 -1.98 -10.70 -5.04
N ILE A 5 -1.56 -10.17 -6.20
CA ILE A 5 -0.22 -9.60 -6.37
C ILE A 5 -0.03 -8.39 -5.44
N ALA A 6 -1.09 -7.60 -5.20
CA ALA A 6 -1.05 -6.47 -4.28
C ALA A 6 -0.78 -6.91 -2.83
N ASP A 7 -1.40 -8.02 -2.38
CA ASP A 7 -1.11 -8.61 -1.07
C ASP A 7 0.35 -9.05 -0.96
N HIS A 8 0.89 -9.66 -2.01
CA HIS A 8 2.27 -10.12 -2.01
C HIS A 8 3.24 -8.94 -1.93
N LEU A 9 2.97 -7.86 -2.66
CA LEU A 9 3.76 -6.63 -2.61
C LEU A 9 3.71 -6.00 -1.22
N ALA A 10 2.51 -5.81 -0.66
CA ALA A 10 2.31 -5.20 0.66
C ALA A 10 3.03 -5.99 1.78
N GLN A 11 2.93 -7.33 1.75
CA GLN A 11 3.63 -8.18 2.72
C GLN A 11 5.14 -8.15 2.57
N THR A 12 5.64 -8.08 1.33
CA THR A 12 7.08 -7.99 1.07
C THR A 12 7.65 -6.68 1.61
N LEU A 13 6.94 -5.57 1.39
CA LEU A 13 7.32 -4.26 1.94
C LEU A 13 7.28 -4.25 3.47
N ALA A 14 6.24 -4.85 4.08
CA ALA A 14 6.13 -4.96 5.53
C ALA A 14 7.26 -5.80 6.12
N ALA A 15 7.60 -6.94 5.50
CA ALA A 15 8.71 -7.79 5.92
C ALA A 15 10.07 -7.09 5.80
N ALA A 16 10.21 -6.15 4.86
CA ALA A 16 11.39 -5.30 4.72
C ALA A 16 11.46 -4.16 5.77
N GLY A 17 10.45 -4.02 6.64
CA GLY A 17 10.39 -2.98 7.67
C GLY A 17 9.85 -1.64 7.18
N VAL A 18 9.23 -1.57 6.00
CA VAL A 18 8.54 -0.37 5.55
C VAL A 18 7.35 -0.11 6.46
N SER A 19 7.22 1.13 6.94
CA SER A 19 6.12 1.56 7.82
C SER A 19 5.19 2.58 7.19
N HIS A 20 5.61 3.23 6.09
CA HIS A 20 4.86 4.30 5.43
C HIS A 20 5.05 4.22 3.91
N ILE A 21 3.96 4.42 3.17
CA ILE A 21 3.96 4.58 1.71
C ILE A 21 3.28 5.92 1.39
N TRP A 22 3.89 6.73 0.53
CA TRP A 22 3.39 8.04 0.15
C TRP A 22 2.84 8.01 -1.26
N GLY A 23 1.71 8.66 -1.50
CA GLY A 23 1.15 8.76 -2.84
C GLY A 23 -0.19 9.45 -2.92
N VAL A 24 -0.65 9.67 -4.15
CA VAL A 24 -1.99 10.15 -4.47
C VAL A 24 -2.88 8.95 -4.77
N SER A 25 -4.09 8.93 -4.20
CA SER A 25 -5.03 7.85 -4.43
C SER A 25 -5.61 7.89 -5.85
N GLY A 26 -5.77 6.73 -6.48
CA GLY A 26 -6.43 6.56 -7.77
C GLY A 26 -6.92 5.13 -7.98
N ASP A 27 -7.88 4.93 -8.89
CA ASP A 27 -8.58 3.65 -9.05
C ASP A 27 -7.65 2.46 -9.36
N SER A 28 -6.56 2.72 -10.09
CA SER A 28 -5.53 1.72 -10.40
C SER A 28 -4.81 1.17 -9.15
N LEU A 29 -4.87 1.89 -8.02
CA LEU A 29 -4.21 1.53 -6.76
C LEU A 29 -5.16 0.95 -5.73
N ASN A 30 -6.46 0.79 -6.03
CA ASN A 30 -7.46 0.29 -5.08
C ASN A 30 -7.07 -1.07 -4.49
N GLY A 31 -6.50 -1.98 -5.29
CA GLY A 31 -6.05 -3.28 -4.79
C GLY A 31 -4.89 -3.19 -3.80
N LEU A 32 -3.99 -2.22 -3.99
CA LEU A 32 -2.86 -1.99 -3.10
C LEU A 32 -3.32 -1.33 -1.80
N THR A 33 -4.12 -0.26 -1.88
CA THR A 33 -4.63 0.44 -0.68
C THR A 33 -5.48 -0.47 0.19
N ASP A 34 -6.32 -1.31 -0.40
CA ASP A 34 -7.09 -2.35 0.29
C ASP A 34 -6.18 -3.42 0.95
N SER A 35 -5.13 -3.87 0.26
CA SER A 35 -4.14 -4.79 0.83
C SER A 35 -3.39 -4.19 2.02
N LEU A 36 -2.98 -2.91 1.91
CA LEU A 36 -2.31 -2.17 2.99
C LEU A 36 -3.22 -2.02 4.20
N GLN A 37 -4.49 -1.68 3.98
CA GLN A 37 -5.49 -1.54 5.03
C GLN A 37 -5.75 -2.85 5.78
N ARG A 38 -5.67 -4.00 5.10
CA ARG A 38 -5.81 -5.32 5.76
C ARG A 38 -4.63 -5.72 6.63
N ILE A 39 -3.40 -5.38 6.23
CA ILE A 39 -2.20 -5.81 6.97
C ILE A 39 -1.89 -4.90 8.15
N ASP A 40 -2.40 -3.67 8.15
CA ASP A 40 -2.33 -2.68 9.25
C ASP A 40 -0.91 -2.36 9.77
N SER A 41 0.12 -2.77 9.03
CA SER A 41 1.53 -2.57 9.40
C SER A 41 2.19 -1.44 8.62
N ILE A 42 1.54 -0.95 7.55
CA ILE A 42 2.04 0.12 6.69
C ILE A 42 0.97 1.20 6.56
N ASN A 43 1.33 2.43 6.90
CA ASN A 43 0.46 3.58 6.77
C ASN A 43 0.50 4.15 5.35
N TRP A 44 -0.68 4.35 4.75
CA TRP A 44 -0.80 5.13 3.51
C TRP A 44 -0.83 6.63 3.84
N MET A 45 0.17 7.35 3.38
CA MET A 45 0.34 8.78 3.57
C MET A 45 -0.10 9.51 2.30
N HIS A 46 -1.31 10.08 2.33
CA HIS A 46 -1.87 10.77 1.17
C HIS A 46 -1.13 12.09 0.89
N THR A 47 -0.59 12.25 -0.32
CA THR A 47 0.04 13.49 -0.79
C THR A 47 -0.90 14.28 -1.70
N ARG A 48 -0.58 15.56 -1.98
CA ARG A 48 -1.38 16.38 -2.91
C ARG A 48 -0.88 16.31 -4.35
N HIS A 49 0.42 16.08 -4.53
CA HIS A 49 1.04 15.80 -5.82
C HIS A 49 2.05 14.68 -5.59
N GLU A 50 2.24 13.82 -6.59
CA GLU A 50 3.12 12.63 -6.47
C GLU A 50 4.61 13.00 -6.44
N GLU A 51 4.96 14.19 -6.94
CA GLU A 51 6.35 14.67 -7.04
C GLU A 51 6.90 15.26 -5.73
N VAL A 52 6.04 15.61 -4.76
CA VAL A 52 6.39 16.37 -3.54
C VAL A 52 6.13 15.62 -2.25
#